data_AF-A0A1H2RX25-F1
#
_entry.id   AF-A0A1H2RX25-F1
#
_cell.length_a   1.000
_cell.length_b   1.000
_cell.length_c   1.000
_cell.angle_alpha   90.00
_cell.angle_beta   90.00
_cell.angle_gamma   90.00
#
_symmetry.space_group_name_H-M   'P 1'
#
loop_
_entity.id
_entity.type
_entity.pdbx_description
1 polymer ?
#
loop_
_entity_poly.entity_id
_entity_poly.type
_entity_poly.pdbx_seq_one_letter_code
_entity_poly.pdbx_strand_id
1 'polypeptide(L)'
;MAIVAKPREEITEEDIAFLRENYTSTGGLLPNAYAGGAFYTPTHVARFVIEALRGLSGGAFAPGSRFLEPSAGSGVFIEHLPQDSEVTALELDETSAKVTSLIYPHANVITGDAFRHDRRDYYDYVIGNPPYGVNLDIDAAELPDSFDTLRITKGRAKGKSEVAFIELAIKTVKPGGYIAFVLPLGLAYANYAEKVRRMLYETCWHVATIGLPGETFALTGTTIATQILIVRKAPPGTPLVPTVEKRWGSNFKRGGYDDITEFNARFLLGQTPAYFAKVTDIGYDKDGKSTDKWGDGSTQLDELLDDLTDTLMRENLYPHIPSWHSIKDVSAFMFQHANDSGDGYREASHVYADGPYRWNELTLGAGSEIDGVSTFDFEWQDRIVAEYYAGSALEEAA
;
A
#
# COMPACT_ATOMS: atom_id res chain seq x y z
N MET A 1 8.74 27.87 13.31
CA MET A 1 8.66 27.81 14.79
C MET A 1 7.75 28.89 15.38
N ALA A 2 7.93 30.18 15.06
CA ALA A 2 7.09 31.25 15.65
C ALA A 2 5.58 31.07 15.41
N ILE A 3 5.18 30.68 14.19
CA ILE A 3 3.76 30.45 13.84
C ILE A 3 3.19 29.24 14.59
N VAL A 4 3.90 28.11 14.58
CA VAL A 4 3.49 26.86 15.22
C VAL A 4 3.27 27.02 16.73
N ALA A 5 4.05 27.90 17.37
CA ALA A 5 3.94 28.20 18.79
C ALA A 5 2.74 29.09 19.16
N LYS A 6 2.09 29.77 18.19
CA LYS A 6 0.91 30.60 18.45
C LYS A 6 -0.25 29.75 18.98
N PRO A 7 -1.06 30.24 19.94
CA PRO A 7 -2.39 29.69 20.23
C PRO A 7 -3.23 29.58 18.96
N ARG A 8 -4.14 28.59 18.87
CA ARG A 8 -4.91 28.34 17.63
C ARG A 8 -5.73 29.57 17.20
N GLU A 9 -6.24 30.31 18.18
CA GLU A 9 -7.00 31.55 18.04
C GLU A 9 -6.17 32.74 17.50
N GLU A 10 -4.84 32.67 17.54
CA GLU A 10 -3.93 33.71 17.05
C GLU A 10 -3.34 33.40 15.67
N ILE A 11 -3.70 32.25 15.08
CA ILE A 11 -3.22 31.82 13.76
C ILE A 11 -4.06 32.48 12.68
N THR A 12 -3.42 33.25 11.79
CA THR A 12 -4.07 33.97 10.69
C THR A 12 -4.16 33.11 9.42
N GLU A 13 -4.93 33.56 8.43
CA GLU A 13 -4.94 32.93 7.10
C GLU A 13 -3.57 33.00 6.41
N GLU A 14 -2.83 34.10 6.61
CA GLU A 14 -1.45 34.25 6.10
C GLU A 14 -0.50 33.25 6.76
N ASP A 15 -0.67 33.00 8.07
CA ASP A 15 0.09 31.97 8.77
C ASP A 15 -0.20 30.58 8.19
N ILE A 16 -1.46 30.25 7.90
CA ILE A 16 -1.87 28.97 7.32
C ILE A 16 -1.30 28.82 5.90
N ALA A 17 -1.39 29.85 5.07
CA ALA A 17 -0.81 29.85 3.73
C ALA A 17 0.70 29.63 3.78
N PHE A 18 1.39 30.33 4.68
CA PHE A 18 2.82 30.13 4.90
C PHE A 18 3.14 28.71 5.35
N LEU A 19 2.37 28.14 6.29
CA LEU A 19 2.54 26.76 6.73
C LEU A 19 2.30 25.78 5.57
N ARG A 20 1.27 25.97 4.74
CA ARG A 20 0.99 25.11 3.60
C ARG A 20 2.14 25.09 2.59
N GLU A 21 2.78 26.23 2.34
CA GLU A 21 3.89 26.34 1.39
C GLU A 21 5.23 25.85 1.95
N ASN A 22 5.43 25.89 3.27
CA ASN A 22 6.75 25.76 3.88
C ASN A 22 6.89 24.66 4.94
N TYR A 23 5.78 24.10 5.44
CA TYR A 23 5.83 23.10 6.49
C TYR A 23 6.11 21.72 5.90
N THR A 24 7.34 21.25 6.12
CA THR A 24 7.67 19.84 6.06
C THR A 24 7.67 19.32 7.50
N SER A 25 7.10 18.14 7.76
CA SER A 25 6.83 17.56 9.09
C SER A 25 8.08 17.21 9.94
N THR A 26 9.21 17.86 9.69
CA THR A 26 10.49 17.73 10.41
C THR A 26 10.69 18.80 11.47
N GLY A 27 9.73 19.71 11.67
CA GLY A 27 9.83 20.75 12.70
C GLY A 27 10.82 21.88 12.37
N GLY A 28 11.11 22.16 11.09
CA GLY A 28 11.94 23.30 10.71
C GLY A 28 11.96 23.64 9.22
N LEU A 29 12.11 24.94 8.92
CA LEU A 29 12.26 25.54 7.58
C LEU A 29 13.60 25.18 6.87
N LEU A 30 14.29 24.08 7.22
CA LEU A 30 15.60 23.75 6.66
C LEU A 30 15.85 22.22 6.54
N PRO A 31 16.77 21.78 5.64
CA PRO A 31 16.73 20.46 5.00
C PRO A 31 17.28 19.26 5.79
N ASN A 32 17.52 19.36 7.10
CA ASN A 32 18.24 18.31 7.83
C ASN A 32 17.64 18.05 9.22
N ALA A 33 16.70 17.12 9.33
CA ALA A 33 16.33 16.52 10.62
C ALA A 33 15.72 15.12 10.45
N TYR A 34 16.60 14.13 10.42
CA TYR A 34 16.30 12.70 10.47
C TYR A 34 16.12 12.28 11.94
N ALA A 35 14.94 12.52 12.52
CA ALA A 35 14.66 12.19 13.92
C ALA A 35 13.28 11.54 14.06
N GLY A 36 13.18 10.23 13.76
CA GLY A 36 11.96 9.46 14.08
C GLY A 36 11.65 8.26 13.20
N GLY A 37 12.34 8.06 12.06
CA GLY A 37 12.03 6.97 11.13
C GLY A 37 10.77 7.19 10.27
N ALA A 38 10.15 8.37 10.35
CA ALA A 38 9.19 8.85 9.38
C ALA A 38 9.94 9.50 8.20
N PHE A 39 9.62 9.08 6.98
CA PHE A 39 10.20 9.61 5.75
C PHE A 39 9.20 10.52 5.08
N TYR A 40 9.66 11.65 4.54
CA TYR A 40 8.76 12.54 3.81
C TYR A 40 8.36 11.87 2.49
N THR A 41 7.05 11.76 2.23
CA THR A 41 6.55 11.21 0.98
C THR A 41 6.57 12.32 -0.07
N PRO A 42 7.25 12.13 -1.21
CA PRO A 42 7.16 13.08 -2.31
C PRO A 42 5.71 13.27 -2.76
N THR A 43 5.29 14.51 -3.01
CA THR A 43 3.87 14.82 -3.30
C THR A 43 3.32 14.03 -4.51
N HIS A 44 4.13 13.84 -5.55
CA HIS A 44 3.73 13.08 -6.74
C HIS A 44 3.56 11.57 -6.46
N VAL A 45 4.28 11.00 -5.47
CA VAL A 45 4.05 9.62 -4.99
C VAL A 45 2.72 9.53 -4.24
N ALA A 46 2.42 10.48 -3.37
CA ALA A 46 1.15 10.54 -2.65
C ALA A 46 -0.03 10.73 -3.63
N ARG A 47 0.10 11.65 -4.59
CA ARG A 47 -0.84 11.84 -5.70
C ARG A 47 -1.07 10.54 -6.45
N PHE A 48 -0.01 9.86 -6.87
CA PHE A 48 -0.10 8.59 -7.58
C PHE A 48 -0.90 7.56 -6.79
N VAL A 49 -0.65 7.41 -5.48
CA VAL A 49 -1.42 6.47 -4.64
C VAL A 49 -2.92 6.79 -4.65
N ILE A 50 -3.29 8.07 -4.53
CA ILE A 50 -4.71 8.47 -4.56
C ILE A 50 -5.33 8.25 -5.94
N GLU A 51 -4.66 8.66 -7.01
CA GLU A 51 -5.18 8.51 -8.37
C GLU A 51 -5.25 7.04 -8.82
N ALA A 52 -4.29 6.22 -8.40
CA ALA A 52 -4.35 4.76 -8.55
C ALA A 52 -5.60 4.17 -7.90
N LEU A 53 -5.87 4.53 -6.65
CA LEU A 53 -7.07 4.08 -5.94
C LEU A 53 -8.36 4.59 -6.60
N ARG A 54 -8.34 5.81 -7.15
CA ARG A 54 -9.46 6.38 -7.91
C ARG A 54 -9.74 5.54 -9.16
N GLY A 55 -8.70 5.22 -9.94
CA GLY A 55 -8.79 4.36 -11.13
C GLY A 55 -9.37 2.99 -10.79
N LEU A 56 -8.81 2.34 -9.76
CA LEU A 56 -9.26 1.04 -9.24
C LEU A 56 -10.69 1.07 -8.69
N SER A 57 -11.23 2.25 -8.40
CA SER A 57 -12.61 2.47 -7.93
C SER A 57 -13.56 2.90 -9.04
N GLY A 58 -13.21 2.69 -10.31
CA GLY A 58 -14.06 3.06 -11.45
C GLY A 58 -13.94 4.53 -11.88
N GLY A 59 -12.82 5.18 -11.56
CA GLY A 59 -12.51 6.55 -11.97
C GLY A 59 -13.04 7.65 -11.04
N ALA A 60 -13.78 7.29 -9.98
CA ALA A 60 -14.23 8.23 -8.96
C ALA A 60 -14.34 7.55 -7.58
N PHE A 61 -14.17 8.34 -6.52
CA PHE A 61 -14.54 7.91 -5.18
C PHE A 61 -16.02 8.19 -4.95
N ALA A 62 -16.72 7.28 -4.25
CA ALA A 62 -18.10 7.54 -3.85
C ALA A 62 -18.14 8.76 -2.89
N PRO A 63 -19.13 9.66 -2.99
CA PRO A 63 -19.26 10.78 -2.05
C PRO A 63 -19.31 10.30 -0.60
N GLY A 64 -18.55 10.96 0.28
CA GLY A 64 -18.43 10.55 1.69
C GLY A 64 -17.56 9.30 1.92
N SER A 65 -16.75 8.89 0.94
CA SER A 65 -15.76 7.81 1.14
C SER A 65 -14.88 8.10 2.35
N ARG A 66 -14.63 7.07 3.15
CA ARG A 66 -13.91 7.16 4.43
C ARG A 66 -12.46 6.76 4.26
N PHE A 67 -11.56 7.68 4.58
CA PHE A 67 -10.11 7.49 4.50
C PHE A 67 -9.48 7.48 5.89
N LEU A 68 -8.57 6.52 6.11
CA LEU A 68 -7.66 6.52 7.25
C LEU A 68 -6.23 6.73 6.77
N GLU A 69 -5.57 7.76 7.30
CA GLU A 69 -4.11 7.91 7.25
C GLU A 69 -3.55 7.71 8.68
N PRO A 70 -2.97 6.54 9.00
CA PRO A 70 -2.65 6.19 10.39
C PRO A 70 -1.32 6.80 10.90
N SER A 71 -0.61 7.55 10.06
CA SER A 71 0.69 8.15 10.39
C SER A 71 0.91 9.42 9.56
N ALA A 72 0.08 10.43 9.81
CA ALA A 72 -0.20 11.47 8.84
C ALA A 72 0.96 12.43 8.54
N GLY A 73 1.87 12.62 9.50
CA GLY A 73 2.93 13.61 9.38
C GLY A 73 2.36 14.97 8.97
N SER A 74 2.80 15.46 7.82
CA SER A 74 2.36 16.74 7.22
C SER A 74 1.05 16.67 6.43
N GLY A 75 0.41 15.50 6.33
CA GLY A 75 -0.86 15.32 5.62
C GLY A 75 -0.74 15.32 4.10
N VAL A 76 0.41 14.91 3.55
CA VAL A 76 0.68 14.93 2.10
C VAL A 76 -0.29 14.05 1.30
N PHE A 77 -0.83 12.99 1.88
CA PHE A 77 -1.87 12.20 1.24
C PHE A 77 -3.23 12.91 1.27
N ILE A 78 -3.54 13.62 2.36
CA ILE A 78 -4.78 14.40 2.53
C ILE A 78 -4.89 15.49 1.47
N GLU A 79 -3.76 16.09 1.07
CA GLU A 79 -3.69 17.10 0.00
C GLU A 79 -4.38 16.67 -1.30
N HIS A 80 -4.30 15.38 -1.63
CA HIS A 80 -4.80 14.83 -2.90
C HIS A 80 -6.20 14.21 -2.78
N LEU A 81 -6.79 14.20 -1.59
CA LEU A 81 -8.12 13.63 -1.37
C LEU A 81 -9.23 14.58 -1.86
N PRO A 82 -10.37 14.03 -2.34
CA PRO A 82 -11.57 14.83 -2.61
C PRO A 82 -12.04 15.56 -1.34
N GLN A 83 -12.51 16.80 -1.50
CA GLN A 83 -12.95 17.65 -0.38
C GLN A 83 -14.19 17.12 0.36
N ASP A 84 -14.98 16.26 -0.28
CA ASP A 84 -16.17 15.61 0.28
C ASP A 84 -15.89 14.25 0.96
N SER A 85 -14.61 13.91 1.13
CA SER A 85 -14.18 12.69 1.81
C SER A 85 -14.28 12.82 3.34
N GLU A 86 -14.62 11.72 4.01
CA GLU A 86 -14.49 11.62 5.47
C GLU A 86 -13.07 11.17 5.84
N VAL A 87 -12.21 12.12 6.21
CA VAL A 87 -10.79 11.83 6.47
C VAL A 87 -10.53 11.73 7.97
N THR A 88 -9.96 10.61 8.42
CA THR A 88 -9.35 10.45 9.75
C THR A 88 -7.85 10.32 9.60
N ALA A 89 -7.11 11.21 10.27
CA ALA A 89 -5.66 11.25 10.22
C ALA A 89 -5.10 11.10 11.64
N LEU A 90 -4.24 10.11 11.87
CA LEU A 90 -3.62 9.88 13.17
C LEU A 90 -2.17 10.36 13.11
N GLU A 91 -1.76 11.18 14.07
CA GLU A 91 -0.39 11.70 14.14
C GLU A 91 0.12 11.71 15.58
N LEU A 92 1.30 11.14 15.78
CA LEU A 92 1.90 10.97 17.11
C LEU A 92 2.51 12.27 17.63
N ASP A 93 3.14 13.07 16.76
CA ASP A 93 3.73 14.35 17.11
C ASP A 93 2.67 15.45 17.22
N GLU A 94 2.55 16.05 18.39
CA GLU A 94 1.56 17.09 18.67
C GLU A 94 1.71 18.32 17.76
N THR A 95 2.95 18.68 17.43
CA THR A 95 3.23 19.80 16.54
C THR A 95 2.75 19.52 15.11
N SER A 96 3.10 18.35 14.57
CA SER A 96 2.68 17.91 13.25
C SER A 96 1.17 17.76 13.17
N ALA A 97 0.55 17.13 14.17
CA ALA A 97 -0.91 17.01 14.25
C ALA A 97 -1.59 18.38 14.26
N LYS A 98 -1.08 19.34 15.05
CA LYS A 98 -1.60 20.71 15.09
C LYS A 98 -1.49 21.38 13.72
N VAL A 99 -0.31 21.33 13.09
CA VAL A 99 -0.10 21.99 11.79
C VAL A 99 -0.97 21.36 10.71
N THR A 100 -1.01 20.03 10.62
CA THR A 100 -1.85 19.29 9.67
C THR A 100 -3.33 19.62 9.86
N SER A 101 -3.81 19.75 11.11
CA SER A 101 -5.19 20.17 11.39
C SER A 101 -5.54 21.59 10.93
N LEU A 102 -4.53 22.47 10.83
CA LEU A 102 -4.72 23.85 10.34
C LEU A 102 -4.71 23.90 8.81
N ILE A 103 -3.83 23.12 8.17
CA ILE A 103 -3.69 23.08 6.71
C ILE A 103 -4.90 22.37 6.07
N TYR A 104 -5.41 21.30 6.72
CA TYR A 104 -6.51 20.46 6.25
C TYR A 104 -7.67 20.45 7.25
N PRO A 105 -8.44 21.55 7.36
CA PRO A 105 -9.52 21.67 8.35
C PRO A 105 -10.71 20.72 8.10
N HIS A 106 -10.80 20.09 6.92
CA HIS A 106 -11.81 19.08 6.61
C HIS A 106 -11.44 17.69 7.16
N ALA A 107 -10.17 17.46 7.52
CA ALA A 107 -9.72 16.20 8.08
C ALA A 107 -9.86 16.17 9.61
N ASN A 108 -10.36 15.08 10.15
CA ASN A 108 -10.35 14.80 11.58
C ASN A 108 -8.95 14.31 11.98
N VAL A 109 -8.06 15.26 12.32
CA VAL A 109 -6.70 14.98 12.79
C VAL A 109 -6.71 14.68 14.28
N ILE A 110 -6.34 13.46 14.66
CA ILE A 110 -6.28 12.98 16.03
C ILE A 110 -4.81 12.86 16.45
N THR A 111 -4.41 13.65 17.45
CA THR A 111 -3.10 13.52 18.07
C THR A 111 -3.06 12.29 18.97
N GLY A 112 -2.17 11.33 18.68
CA GLY A 112 -1.99 10.15 19.51
C GLY A 112 -1.35 8.96 18.81
N ASP A 113 -1.14 7.90 19.58
CA ASP A 113 -0.65 6.62 19.07
C ASP A 113 -1.71 5.93 18.21
N ALA A 114 -1.37 5.69 16.94
CA ALA A 114 -2.25 5.03 15.97
C ALA A 114 -2.74 3.65 16.42
N PHE A 115 -1.94 2.94 17.22
CA PHE A 115 -2.30 1.60 17.70
C PHE A 115 -3.40 1.60 18.77
N ARG A 116 -3.76 2.78 19.29
CA ARG A 116 -4.92 2.96 20.18
C ARG A 116 -6.23 3.19 19.44
N HIS A 117 -6.19 3.30 18.10
CA HIS A 117 -7.39 3.47 17.29
C HIS A 117 -8.25 2.21 17.30
N ASP A 118 -9.53 2.36 17.62
CA ASP A 118 -10.45 1.26 17.95
C ASP A 118 -11.49 0.95 16.86
N ARG A 119 -11.64 1.80 15.84
CA ARG A 119 -12.56 1.51 14.73
C ARG A 119 -12.07 0.30 13.94
N ARG A 120 -12.99 -0.62 13.62
CA ARG A 120 -12.74 -1.84 12.84
C ARG A 120 -13.74 -1.92 11.70
N ASP A 121 -13.30 -2.48 10.58
CA ASP A 121 -14.12 -2.66 9.38
C ASP A 121 -14.89 -1.40 8.94
N TYR A 122 -14.28 -0.23 9.14
CA TYR A 122 -14.94 1.06 8.99
C TYR A 122 -14.51 1.80 7.72
N TYR A 123 -13.22 1.81 7.39
CA TYR A 123 -12.71 2.66 6.32
C TYR A 123 -12.85 2.00 4.95
N ASP A 124 -13.15 2.81 3.94
CA ASP A 124 -13.17 2.38 2.54
C ASP A 124 -11.74 2.29 2.01
N TYR A 125 -10.87 3.20 2.47
CA TYR A 125 -9.46 3.28 2.08
C TYR A 125 -8.56 3.52 3.30
N VAL A 126 -7.47 2.77 3.40
CA VAL A 126 -6.37 3.04 4.34
C VAL A 126 -5.12 3.34 3.53
N ILE A 127 -4.55 4.53 3.72
CA ILE A 127 -3.47 5.06 2.90
C ILE A 127 -2.33 5.56 3.76
N GLY A 128 -1.14 5.68 3.20
CA GLY A 128 -0.05 6.39 3.86
C GLY A 128 1.34 5.84 3.60
N ASN A 129 2.28 6.41 4.35
CA ASN A 129 3.66 5.99 4.40
C ASN A 129 4.06 5.74 5.87
N PRO A 130 3.70 4.58 6.43
CA PRO A 130 3.99 4.28 7.83
C PRO A 130 5.49 4.34 8.13
N PRO A 131 5.92 4.74 9.34
CA PRO A 131 7.34 4.68 9.69
C PRO A 131 7.85 3.23 9.65
N TYR A 132 9.06 3.02 9.13
CA TYR A 132 9.70 1.70 9.04
C TYR A 132 10.97 1.59 9.88
N GLY A 133 11.24 0.38 10.38
CA GLY A 133 12.43 0.06 11.17
C GLY A 133 12.34 0.45 12.64
N VAL A 134 11.27 1.14 13.05
CA VAL A 134 11.04 1.56 14.44
C VAL A 134 10.63 0.34 15.27
N ASN A 135 11.24 0.19 16.45
CA ASN A 135 10.83 -0.82 17.41
C ASN A 135 9.71 -0.23 18.28
N LEU A 136 8.54 -0.82 18.19
CA LEU A 136 7.41 -0.48 19.05
C LEU A 136 7.62 -1.06 20.44
N ASP A 137 7.22 -0.29 21.43
CA ASP A 137 7.11 -0.70 22.82
C ASP A 137 5.89 0.02 23.39
N ILE A 138 4.74 -0.65 23.40
CA ILE A 138 3.44 -0.08 23.76
C ILE A 138 2.91 -0.82 24.99
N ASP A 139 2.14 -0.14 25.85
CA ASP A 139 1.48 -0.83 26.95
C ASP A 139 0.38 -1.71 26.35
N ALA A 140 0.45 -3.02 26.61
CA ALA A 140 -0.52 -3.95 26.04
C ALA A 140 -1.95 -3.66 26.53
N ALA A 141 -2.11 -3.01 27.69
CA ALA A 141 -3.42 -2.59 28.21
C ALA A 141 -4.03 -1.39 27.46
N GLU A 142 -3.23 -0.66 26.68
CA GLU A 142 -3.69 0.47 25.87
C GLU A 142 -4.11 0.06 24.46
N LEU A 143 -3.81 -1.18 24.04
CA LEU A 143 -4.25 -1.70 22.76
C LEU A 143 -5.74 -2.09 22.84
N PRO A 144 -6.58 -1.64 21.90
CA PRO A 144 -8.01 -1.95 21.90
C PRO A 144 -8.27 -3.43 21.56
N ASP A 145 -7.34 -4.09 20.87
CA ASP A 145 -7.39 -5.51 20.53
C ASP A 145 -6.00 -6.15 20.41
N SER A 146 -5.95 -7.47 20.24
CA SER A 146 -4.70 -8.22 20.13
C SER A 146 -4.03 -8.00 18.78
N PHE A 147 -2.74 -7.71 18.77
CA PHE A 147 -1.93 -7.65 17.55
C PHE A 147 -1.05 -8.89 17.39
N ASP A 148 -1.24 -9.65 16.32
CA ASP A 148 -0.49 -10.87 16.03
C ASP A 148 0.96 -10.57 15.65
N THR A 149 1.20 -9.41 15.03
CA THR A 149 2.53 -8.93 14.64
C THR A 149 3.34 -8.42 15.84
N LEU A 150 2.69 -8.16 16.98
CA LEU A 150 3.32 -7.72 18.22
C LEU A 150 3.50 -8.90 19.19
N ARG A 151 4.69 -9.01 19.78
CA ARG A 151 4.94 -9.96 20.86
C ARG A 151 4.65 -9.31 22.20
N ILE A 152 3.72 -9.88 22.96
CA ILE A 152 3.48 -9.47 24.34
C ILE A 152 4.53 -10.09 25.27
N THR A 153 5.22 -9.27 26.06
CA THR A 153 6.16 -9.73 27.08
C THR A 153 6.14 -8.76 28.27
N LYS A 154 5.83 -9.27 29.47
CA LYS A 154 5.71 -8.47 30.71
C LYS A 154 4.74 -7.29 30.57
N GLY A 155 3.58 -7.50 29.94
CA GLY A 155 2.58 -6.44 29.72
C GLY A 155 2.94 -5.41 28.65
N ARG A 156 4.03 -5.62 27.91
CA ARG A 156 4.48 -4.72 26.82
C ARG A 156 4.32 -5.40 25.47
N ALA A 157 3.71 -4.72 24.52
CA ALA A 157 3.59 -5.15 23.13
C ALA A 157 4.78 -4.63 22.33
N LYS A 158 5.56 -5.53 21.74
CA LYS A 158 6.80 -5.18 21.03
C LYS A 158 6.86 -5.78 19.63
N GLY A 159 7.31 -5.01 18.66
CA GLY A 159 7.42 -5.44 17.26
C GLY A 159 7.99 -4.34 16.38
N LYS A 160 8.01 -4.58 15.06
CA LYS A 160 8.38 -3.56 14.08
C LYS A 160 7.16 -2.72 13.71
N SER A 161 7.36 -1.42 13.50
CA SER A 161 6.26 -0.50 13.20
C SER A 161 5.55 -0.86 11.90
N GLU A 162 6.29 -1.11 10.83
CA GLU A 162 5.75 -1.38 9.50
C GLU A 162 4.79 -2.59 9.47
N VAL A 163 5.10 -3.66 10.22
CA VAL A 163 4.23 -4.85 10.28
C VAL A 163 2.96 -4.59 11.11
N ALA A 164 3.07 -3.80 12.17
CA ALA A 164 1.93 -3.47 13.03
C ALA A 164 0.98 -2.48 12.35
N PHE A 165 1.50 -1.53 11.57
CA PHE A 165 0.68 -0.61 10.77
C PHE A 165 -0.10 -1.32 9.67
N ILE A 166 0.49 -2.32 9.02
CA ILE A 166 -0.25 -3.15 8.07
C ILE A 166 -1.35 -3.95 8.77
N GLU A 167 -1.06 -4.55 9.93
CA GLU A 167 -2.11 -5.24 10.71
C GLU A 167 -3.23 -4.28 11.13
N LEU A 168 -2.89 -3.06 11.58
CA LEU A 168 -3.87 -2.01 11.86
C LEU A 168 -4.71 -1.67 10.63
N ALA A 169 -4.10 -1.53 9.46
CA ALA A 169 -4.80 -1.27 8.20
C ALA A 169 -5.78 -2.38 7.84
N ILE A 170 -5.36 -3.64 7.93
CA ILE A 170 -6.21 -4.82 7.69
C ILE A 170 -7.39 -4.84 8.67
N LYS A 171 -7.17 -4.50 9.94
CA LYS A 171 -8.24 -4.45 10.96
C LYS A 171 -9.22 -3.30 10.76
N THR A 172 -8.75 -2.16 10.27
CA THR A 172 -9.54 -0.92 10.18
C THR A 172 -10.30 -0.79 8.87
N VAL A 173 -9.75 -1.31 7.76
CA VAL A 173 -10.41 -1.30 6.45
C VAL A 173 -11.57 -2.31 6.43
N LYS A 174 -12.68 -1.93 5.80
CA LYS A 174 -13.85 -2.80 5.63
C LYS A 174 -13.59 -3.91 4.60
N PRO A 175 -14.31 -5.05 4.65
CA PRO A 175 -14.37 -6.00 3.55
C PRO A 175 -14.64 -5.32 2.19
N GLY A 176 -13.77 -5.57 1.22
CA GLY A 176 -13.79 -4.95 -0.10
C GLY A 176 -13.15 -3.56 -0.18
N GLY A 177 -12.71 -2.98 0.93
CA GLY A 177 -11.94 -1.73 0.94
C GLY A 177 -10.46 -1.95 0.59
N TYR A 178 -9.76 -0.86 0.27
CA TYR A 178 -8.38 -0.89 -0.20
C TYR A 178 -7.39 -0.40 0.85
N ILE A 179 -6.21 -1.01 0.85
CA ILE A 179 -5.04 -0.54 1.59
C ILE A 179 -3.96 -0.20 0.55
N ALA A 180 -3.43 1.02 0.60
CA ALA A 180 -2.32 1.45 -0.25
C ALA A 180 -1.22 2.10 0.59
N PHE A 181 -0.11 1.39 0.77
CA PHE A 181 1.02 1.87 1.57
C PHE A 181 2.31 1.93 0.78
N VAL A 182 3.10 2.97 1.06
CA VAL A 182 4.54 3.00 0.76
C VAL A 182 5.26 2.20 1.86
N LEU A 183 6.01 1.18 1.45
CA LEU A 183 6.65 0.23 2.37
C LEU A 183 8.07 -0.15 1.92
N PRO A 184 8.96 -0.57 2.83
CA PRO A 184 10.29 -1.05 2.45
C PRO A 184 10.18 -2.40 1.73
N LEU A 185 11.02 -2.62 0.71
CA LEU A 185 11.08 -3.91 -0.02
C LEU A 185 11.40 -5.10 0.89
N GLY A 186 12.06 -4.85 2.02
CA GLY A 186 12.41 -5.84 3.03
C GLY A 186 11.22 -6.66 3.53
N LEU A 187 9.99 -6.13 3.49
CA LEU A 187 8.81 -6.88 3.92
C LEU A 187 8.58 -8.17 3.11
N ALA A 188 9.01 -8.22 1.84
CA ALA A 188 8.84 -9.39 0.99
C ALA A 188 9.66 -10.60 1.44
N TYR A 189 10.75 -10.41 2.18
CA TYR A 189 11.69 -11.49 2.53
C TYR A 189 12.17 -11.50 3.97
N ALA A 190 11.97 -10.44 4.76
CA ALA A 190 12.47 -10.40 6.13
C ALA A 190 11.69 -11.37 7.04
N ASN A 191 12.41 -12.10 7.89
CA ASN A 191 11.82 -13.09 8.82
C ASN A 191 10.84 -12.45 9.81
N TYR A 192 11.11 -11.22 10.29
CA TYR A 192 10.21 -10.53 11.22
C TYR A 192 8.84 -10.22 10.58
N ALA A 193 8.76 -10.17 9.26
CA ALA A 193 7.55 -9.85 8.50
C ALA A 193 6.75 -11.10 8.07
N GLU A 194 7.18 -12.31 8.45
CA GLU A 194 6.48 -13.55 8.08
C GLU A 194 5.00 -13.54 8.48
N LYS A 195 4.71 -13.11 9.72
CA LYS A 195 3.33 -13.06 10.22
C LYS A 195 2.44 -12.13 9.41
N VAL A 196 2.95 -10.95 9.06
CA VAL A 196 2.16 -9.98 8.31
C VAL A 196 2.00 -10.39 6.84
N ARG A 197 3.01 -11.03 6.24
CA ARG A 197 2.87 -11.64 4.90
C ARG A 197 1.77 -12.70 4.89
N ARG A 198 1.76 -13.59 5.89
CA ARG A 198 0.68 -14.58 6.04
C ARG A 198 -0.69 -13.93 6.23
N MET A 199 -0.78 -12.88 7.04
CA MET A 199 -2.04 -12.15 7.24
C MET A 199 -2.54 -11.53 5.93
N LEU A 200 -1.68 -10.83 5.18
CA LEU A 200 -2.03 -10.27 3.87
C LEU A 200 -2.51 -11.38 2.91
N TYR A 201 -1.79 -12.50 2.86
CA TYR A 201 -2.18 -13.65 2.06
C TYR A 201 -3.56 -14.22 2.42
N GLU A 202 -3.86 -14.36 3.71
CA GLU A 202 -5.09 -15.00 4.19
C GLU A 202 -6.29 -14.05 4.19
N THR A 203 -6.08 -12.74 4.06
CA THR A 203 -7.14 -11.74 4.27
C THR A 203 -7.29 -10.72 3.15
N CYS A 204 -6.34 -10.63 2.22
CA CYS A 204 -6.32 -9.60 1.19
C CYS A 204 -6.05 -10.18 -0.21
N TRP A 205 -6.81 -9.70 -1.18
CA TRP A 205 -6.44 -9.82 -2.58
C TRP A 205 -5.28 -8.87 -2.89
N HIS A 206 -4.22 -9.39 -3.50
CA HIS A 206 -3.10 -8.57 -3.97
C HIS A 206 -3.47 -7.92 -5.29
N VAL A 207 -3.59 -6.59 -5.30
CA VAL A 207 -3.98 -5.82 -6.47
C VAL A 207 -2.75 -5.38 -7.25
N ALA A 208 -1.83 -4.65 -6.59
CA ALA A 208 -0.64 -4.14 -7.24
C ALA A 208 0.59 -4.05 -6.32
N THR A 209 1.78 -4.18 -6.90
CA THR A 209 3.05 -3.77 -6.29
C THR A 209 3.87 -2.96 -7.28
N ILE A 210 4.17 -1.71 -6.92
CA ILE A 210 4.98 -0.80 -7.74
C ILE A 210 6.30 -0.55 -7.02
N GLY A 211 7.40 -1.07 -7.56
CA GLY A 211 8.75 -0.81 -7.06
C GLY A 211 9.19 0.62 -7.37
N LEU A 212 9.72 1.31 -6.36
CA LEU A 212 10.23 2.68 -6.48
C LEU A 212 11.77 2.68 -6.51
N PRO A 213 12.41 3.57 -7.29
CA PRO A 213 13.87 3.67 -7.32
C PRO A 213 14.42 4.19 -5.99
N GLY A 214 15.67 3.85 -5.67
CA GLY A 214 16.28 4.18 -4.37
C GLY A 214 16.42 5.68 -4.12
N GLU A 215 16.40 6.47 -5.19
CA GLU A 215 16.47 7.92 -5.22
C GLU A 215 15.17 8.58 -4.77
N THR A 216 14.03 7.86 -4.80
CA THR A 216 12.70 8.41 -4.49
C THR A 216 12.68 9.18 -3.18
N PHE A 217 13.35 8.67 -2.16
CA PHE A 217 13.41 9.26 -0.83
C PHE A 217 14.78 9.87 -0.49
N ALA A 218 15.70 10.00 -1.47
CA ALA A 218 17.06 10.50 -1.24
C ALA A 218 17.06 11.94 -0.71
N LEU A 219 16.18 12.79 -1.22
CA LEU A 219 15.95 14.16 -0.74
C LEU A 219 15.43 14.23 0.69
N THR A 220 14.94 13.11 1.23
CA THR A 220 14.36 12.98 2.56
C THR A 220 15.29 12.20 3.50
N GLY A 221 16.51 11.89 3.04
CA GLY A 221 17.59 11.34 3.84
C GLY A 221 17.70 9.81 3.84
N THR A 222 16.99 9.08 2.97
CA THR A 222 17.11 7.62 2.86
C THR A 222 17.25 7.14 1.44
N THR A 223 17.99 6.05 1.27
CA THR A 223 18.16 5.31 0.01
C THR A 223 17.58 3.90 0.11
N ILE A 224 16.76 3.64 1.14
CA ILE A 224 16.07 2.36 1.28
C ILE A 224 15.15 2.18 0.07
N ALA A 225 15.32 1.06 -0.64
CA ALA A 225 14.42 0.69 -1.70
C ALA A 225 13.01 0.45 -1.12
N THR A 226 12.02 1.05 -1.77
CA THR A 226 10.61 1.05 -1.33
C THR A 226 9.71 0.57 -2.46
N GLN A 227 8.47 0.26 -2.09
CA GLN A 227 7.40 -0.08 -3.01
C GLN A 227 6.09 0.54 -2.54
N ILE A 228 5.18 0.74 -3.48
CA ILE A 228 3.77 0.96 -3.21
C ILE A 228 3.10 -0.41 -3.26
N LEU A 229 2.52 -0.83 -2.14
CA LEU A 229 1.70 -2.03 -2.06
C LEU A 229 0.23 -1.63 -2.03
N ILE A 230 -0.54 -2.13 -2.99
CA ILE A 230 -2.00 -1.99 -3.03
C ILE A 230 -2.64 -3.36 -2.87
N VAL A 231 -3.46 -3.51 -1.84
CA VAL A 231 -4.25 -4.72 -1.58
C VAL A 231 -5.71 -4.35 -1.32
N ARG A 232 -6.61 -5.30 -1.56
CA ARG A 232 -8.03 -5.17 -1.27
C ARG A 232 -8.43 -6.22 -0.25
N LYS A 233 -9.07 -5.83 0.84
CA LYS A 233 -9.45 -6.79 1.89
C LYS A 233 -10.54 -7.72 1.39
N ALA A 234 -10.32 -9.03 1.46
CA ALA A 234 -11.35 -10.02 1.16
C ALA A 234 -12.33 -10.13 2.33
N PRO A 235 -13.61 -10.46 2.07
CA PRO A 235 -14.55 -10.76 3.13
C PRO A 235 -14.06 -11.89 4.06
N PRO A 236 -14.31 -11.78 5.38
CA PRO A 236 -14.02 -12.86 6.32
C PRO A 236 -14.62 -14.18 5.85
N GLY A 237 -13.82 -15.25 5.88
CA GLY A 237 -14.24 -16.58 5.44
C GLY A 237 -14.06 -16.86 3.94
N THR A 238 -13.55 -15.91 3.15
CA THR A 238 -13.16 -16.16 1.75
C THR A 238 -12.14 -17.30 1.70
N PRO A 239 -12.40 -18.40 0.97
CA PRO A 239 -11.54 -19.58 1.03
C PRO A 239 -10.27 -19.40 0.19
N LEU A 240 -9.17 -19.96 0.70
CA LEU A 240 -7.96 -20.20 -0.10
C LEU A 240 -8.17 -21.45 -0.97
N VAL A 241 -8.25 -21.26 -2.29
CA VAL A 241 -8.43 -22.35 -3.26
C VAL A 241 -7.14 -22.60 -4.05
N PRO A 242 -6.85 -23.85 -4.48
CA PRO A 242 -5.73 -24.13 -5.36
C PRO A 242 -5.83 -23.34 -6.67
N THR A 243 -4.69 -22.97 -7.25
CA THR A 243 -4.64 -22.47 -8.63
C THR A 243 -5.30 -23.47 -9.58
N VAL A 244 -6.14 -22.97 -10.50
CA VAL A 244 -6.78 -23.82 -11.51
C VAL A 244 -5.89 -24.08 -12.71
N GLU A 245 -4.90 -23.22 -12.93
CA GLU A 245 -3.94 -23.43 -14.00
C GLU A 245 -2.84 -24.38 -13.55
N LYS A 246 -2.64 -25.47 -14.28
CA LYS A 246 -1.71 -26.55 -13.87
C LYS A 246 -0.39 -26.53 -14.62
N ARG A 247 -0.33 -25.86 -15.77
CA ARG A 247 0.83 -25.89 -16.67
C ARG A 247 1.12 -24.52 -17.21
N TRP A 248 2.36 -24.09 -17.12
CA TRP A 248 2.79 -22.79 -17.64
C TRP A 248 4.03 -22.91 -18.50
N GLY A 249 4.04 -22.20 -19.63
CA GLY A 249 5.25 -21.92 -20.39
C GLY A 249 5.76 -20.54 -20.03
N SER A 250 6.99 -20.44 -19.51
CA SER A 250 7.71 -19.17 -19.49
C SER A 250 8.34 -18.95 -20.86
N ASN A 251 8.17 -17.76 -21.44
CA ASN A 251 8.84 -17.39 -22.69
C ASN A 251 10.37 -17.34 -22.54
N PHE A 252 10.89 -17.24 -21.30
CA PHE A 252 12.32 -17.04 -21.02
C PHE A 252 13.13 -18.34 -20.94
N LYS A 253 12.53 -19.43 -20.44
CA LYS A 253 13.14 -20.76 -20.50
C LYS A 253 12.53 -21.54 -21.66
N ARG A 254 13.23 -21.55 -22.80
CA ARG A 254 12.99 -22.55 -23.86
C ARG A 254 13.20 -23.96 -23.27
N GLY A 255 12.12 -24.56 -22.78
CA GLY A 255 12.08 -25.94 -22.31
C GLY A 255 11.08 -26.16 -21.19
N GLY A 256 9.91 -26.69 -21.53
CA GLY A 256 8.97 -27.32 -20.58
C GLY A 256 7.78 -26.44 -20.21
N TYR A 257 6.58 -26.99 -20.37
CA TYR A 257 5.45 -26.59 -19.56
C TYR A 257 5.70 -27.18 -18.17
N ASP A 258 6.26 -26.39 -17.25
CA ASP A 258 6.47 -26.87 -15.89
C ASP A 258 5.12 -26.99 -15.19
N ASP A 259 4.93 -28.10 -14.47
CA ASP A 259 3.71 -28.37 -13.72
C ASP A 259 3.76 -27.58 -12.41
N ILE A 260 3.12 -26.39 -12.40
CA ILE A 260 3.16 -25.51 -11.24
C ILE A 260 2.36 -26.05 -10.04
N THR A 261 1.63 -27.15 -10.20
CA THR A 261 0.92 -27.78 -9.08
C THR A 261 1.87 -28.28 -8.01
N GLU A 262 3.15 -28.51 -8.35
CA GLU A 262 4.18 -28.89 -7.38
C GLU A 262 4.42 -27.82 -6.30
N PHE A 263 4.12 -26.54 -6.60
CA PHE A 263 4.25 -25.44 -5.65
C PHE A 263 3.06 -25.33 -4.68
N ASN A 264 1.99 -26.11 -4.90
CA ASN A 264 0.77 -26.09 -4.09
C ASN A 264 0.27 -24.66 -3.79
N ALA A 265 0.38 -23.78 -4.79
CA ALA A 265 -0.03 -22.39 -4.68
C ALA A 265 -1.55 -22.31 -4.51
N ARG A 266 -1.99 -21.55 -3.51
CA ARG A 266 -3.41 -21.30 -3.25
C ARG A 266 -3.61 -19.81 -3.15
N PHE A 267 -4.78 -19.32 -3.53
CA PHE A 267 -5.11 -17.90 -3.45
C PHE A 267 -6.52 -17.75 -2.94
N LEU A 268 -6.85 -16.57 -2.41
CA LEU A 268 -8.23 -16.26 -2.04
C LEU A 268 -9.10 -16.36 -3.28
N LEU A 269 -10.29 -16.97 -3.16
CA LEU A 269 -11.27 -16.99 -4.22
C LEU A 269 -11.50 -15.56 -4.75
N GLY A 270 -11.55 -15.38 -6.07
CA GLY A 270 -11.61 -14.05 -6.70
C GLY A 270 -10.28 -13.31 -6.85
N GLN A 271 -9.15 -13.89 -6.45
CA GLN A 271 -7.84 -13.32 -6.73
C GLN A 271 -7.56 -13.33 -8.24
N THR A 272 -7.62 -12.15 -8.86
CA THR A 272 -7.18 -11.90 -10.24
C THR A 272 -5.64 -11.84 -10.32
N PRO A 273 -5.04 -11.85 -11.52
CA PRO A 273 -3.61 -11.61 -11.68
C PRO A 273 -3.19 -10.32 -10.96
N ALA A 274 -2.13 -10.40 -10.17
CA ALA A 274 -1.62 -9.24 -9.45
C ALA A 274 -0.76 -8.41 -10.41
N TYR A 275 -0.97 -7.09 -10.40
CA TYR A 275 -0.23 -6.16 -11.23
C TYR A 275 1.11 -5.80 -10.60
N PHE A 276 2.17 -5.78 -11.40
CA PHE A 276 3.48 -5.37 -10.94
C PHE A 276 4.09 -4.36 -11.88
N ALA A 277 4.75 -3.38 -11.29
CA ALA A 277 5.55 -2.42 -12.03
C ALA A 277 6.84 -2.07 -11.29
N LYS A 278 7.82 -1.57 -12.03
CA LYS A 278 9.01 -0.93 -11.46
C LYS A 278 9.30 0.37 -12.19
N VAL A 279 9.28 1.46 -11.42
CA VAL A 279 9.71 2.78 -11.85
C VAL A 279 11.23 2.80 -11.88
N THR A 280 11.80 3.23 -13.00
CA THR A 280 13.24 3.46 -13.20
C THR A 280 13.59 4.94 -13.16
N ASP A 281 12.61 5.81 -13.39
CA ASP A 281 12.74 7.27 -13.32
C ASP A 281 11.57 7.90 -12.54
N ILE A 282 11.87 8.49 -11.39
CA ILE A 282 10.90 9.13 -10.50
C ILE A 282 10.74 10.64 -10.76
N GLY A 283 11.34 11.15 -11.84
CA GLY A 283 11.32 12.57 -12.21
C GLY A 283 12.50 13.38 -11.66
N TYR A 284 13.38 12.74 -10.88
CA TYR A 284 14.65 13.32 -10.45
C TYR A 284 15.74 12.25 -10.18
N ASP A 285 17.00 12.68 -10.27
CA ASP A 285 18.16 11.87 -9.92
C ASP A 285 18.45 11.87 -8.41
N LYS A 286 19.47 11.10 -7.99
CA LYS A 286 19.90 10.99 -6.59
C LYS A 286 20.33 12.32 -5.95
N ASP A 287 20.68 13.32 -6.76
CA ASP A 287 21.10 14.65 -6.32
C ASP A 287 19.92 15.66 -6.36
N GLY A 288 18.71 15.18 -6.68
CA GLY A 288 17.49 15.99 -6.77
C GLY A 288 17.35 16.79 -8.05
N LYS A 289 18.20 16.56 -9.05
CA LYS A 289 18.08 17.25 -10.33
C LYS A 289 16.96 16.61 -11.12
N SER A 290 16.08 17.44 -11.69
CA SER A 290 15.01 16.96 -12.54
C SER A 290 15.58 16.12 -13.70
N THR A 291 14.96 14.97 -13.92
CA THR A 291 15.22 14.07 -15.05
C THR A 291 14.17 14.19 -16.14
N ASP A 292 13.29 15.22 -16.06
CA ASP A 292 12.15 15.42 -16.95
C ASP A 292 12.55 15.26 -18.43
N LYS A 293 12.31 14.05 -18.94
CA LYS A 293 12.70 13.62 -20.27
C LYS A 293 11.88 14.34 -21.34
N TRP A 294 10.67 14.76 -20.98
CA TRP A 294 9.64 15.21 -21.90
C TRP A 294 9.41 16.73 -21.84
N GLY A 295 9.85 17.38 -20.77
CA GLY A 295 9.69 18.82 -20.54
C GLY A 295 8.26 19.22 -20.17
N ASP A 296 7.39 18.26 -19.89
CA ASP A 296 5.99 18.44 -19.53
C ASP A 296 5.71 18.16 -18.04
N GLY A 297 6.74 17.76 -17.28
CA GLY A 297 6.64 17.40 -15.87
C GLY A 297 6.02 16.02 -15.60
N SER A 298 5.73 15.22 -16.64
CA SER A 298 5.20 13.86 -16.49
C SER A 298 6.30 12.90 -16.03
N THR A 299 5.95 12.01 -15.11
CA THR A 299 6.84 10.96 -14.58
C THR A 299 6.37 9.58 -15.01
N GLN A 300 7.22 8.56 -14.85
CA GLN A 300 6.79 7.18 -15.07
C GLN A 300 5.66 6.74 -14.13
N LEU A 301 5.48 7.38 -12.96
CA LEU A 301 4.30 7.15 -12.13
C LEU A 301 3.03 7.59 -12.85
N ASP A 302 3.07 8.70 -13.58
CA ASP A 302 1.91 9.19 -14.35
C ASP A 302 1.56 8.21 -15.49
N GLU A 303 2.57 7.65 -16.16
CA GLU A 303 2.36 6.60 -17.17
C GLU A 303 1.70 5.33 -16.61
N LEU A 304 1.89 5.03 -15.33
CA LEU A 304 1.29 3.88 -14.64
C LEU A 304 -0.14 4.15 -14.17
N LEU A 305 -0.65 5.38 -14.23
CA LEU A 305 -2.04 5.67 -13.85
C LEU A 305 -3.03 5.13 -14.88
N ASP A 306 -2.71 5.22 -16.17
CA ASP A 306 -3.54 4.67 -17.25
C ASP A 306 -3.80 3.16 -17.05
N ASP A 307 -2.74 2.48 -16.62
CA ASP A 307 -2.73 1.07 -16.28
C ASP A 307 -3.69 0.71 -15.13
N LEU A 308 -4.00 1.63 -14.22
CA LEU A 308 -4.80 1.36 -13.02
C LEU A 308 -6.30 1.68 -13.19
N THR A 309 -6.73 1.87 -14.43
CA THR A 309 -8.12 2.16 -14.80
C THR A 309 -8.80 1.05 -15.60
N ASP A 310 -8.03 0.03 -16.01
CA ASP A 310 -8.50 -1.09 -16.84
C ASP A 310 -8.51 -2.42 -16.08
N THR A 311 -8.42 -3.54 -16.81
CA THR A 311 -8.32 -4.89 -16.23
C THR A 311 -6.96 -5.19 -15.62
N LEU A 312 -6.05 -4.22 -15.47
CA LEU A 312 -4.71 -4.39 -14.93
C LEU A 312 -3.83 -5.39 -15.70
N MET A 313 -4.25 -5.89 -16.86
CA MET A 313 -3.56 -6.95 -17.61
C MET A 313 -2.56 -6.41 -18.63
N ARG A 314 -1.34 -6.94 -18.65
CA ARG A 314 -0.26 -6.59 -19.58
C ARG A 314 0.16 -7.80 -20.42
N GLU A 315 0.88 -7.55 -21.51
CA GLU A 315 1.34 -8.62 -22.41
C GLU A 315 2.28 -9.61 -21.72
N ASN A 316 3.01 -9.14 -20.71
CA ASN A 316 3.98 -9.90 -19.95
C ASN A 316 3.31 -10.58 -18.74
N LEU A 317 2.86 -11.82 -18.92
CA LEU A 317 2.17 -12.63 -17.91
C LEU A 317 3.06 -13.77 -17.41
N TYR A 318 3.27 -13.87 -16.09
CA TYR A 318 4.10 -14.91 -15.48
C TYR A 318 3.35 -15.73 -14.46
N PRO A 319 3.60 -17.04 -14.36
CA PRO A 319 3.10 -17.80 -13.22
C PRO A 319 3.64 -17.20 -11.92
N HIS A 320 2.74 -16.89 -10.98
CA HIS A 320 3.18 -16.49 -9.66
C HIS A 320 3.80 -17.69 -8.95
N ILE A 321 5.12 -17.69 -8.84
CA ILE A 321 5.81 -18.68 -8.02
C ILE A 321 5.78 -18.19 -6.58
N PRO A 322 5.23 -18.98 -5.65
CA PRO A 322 5.12 -18.59 -4.26
C PRO A 322 6.47 -18.15 -3.69
N SER A 323 6.50 -17.03 -2.97
CA SER A 323 7.75 -16.44 -2.49
C SER A 323 8.56 -17.39 -1.59
N TRP A 324 7.91 -18.32 -0.89
CA TRP A 324 8.58 -19.37 -0.10
C TRP A 324 9.31 -20.45 -0.91
N HIS A 325 8.95 -20.65 -2.17
CA HIS A 325 9.66 -21.57 -3.06
C HIS A 325 10.85 -20.87 -3.74
N SER A 326 10.72 -19.57 -3.98
CA SER A 326 11.71 -18.77 -4.69
C SER A 326 12.76 -18.13 -3.80
N ILE A 327 12.46 -17.89 -2.51
CA ILE A 327 13.40 -17.29 -1.55
C ILE A 327 13.63 -18.21 -0.38
N LYS A 328 14.91 -18.45 -0.12
CA LYS A 328 15.38 -19.13 1.10
C LYS A 328 14.91 -18.38 2.35
N ASP A 329 14.46 -19.14 3.36
CA ASP A 329 14.03 -18.64 4.67
C ASP A 329 12.74 -17.79 4.66
N VAL A 330 12.02 -17.74 3.52
CA VAL A 330 10.65 -17.23 3.45
C VAL A 330 9.68 -18.40 3.51
N SER A 331 8.71 -18.34 4.42
CA SER A 331 7.72 -19.41 4.67
C SER A 331 6.27 -18.97 4.44
N ALA A 332 6.05 -17.72 4.05
CA ALA A 332 4.72 -17.13 3.92
C ALA A 332 4.51 -16.57 2.51
N PHE A 333 3.30 -16.77 1.98
CA PHE A 333 2.90 -16.45 0.60
C PHE A 333 2.86 -14.95 0.34
N MET A 334 2.75 -14.60 -0.93
CA MET A 334 2.51 -13.25 -1.48
C MET A 334 3.72 -12.33 -1.50
N PHE A 335 3.63 -11.39 -2.44
CA PHE A 335 4.65 -10.45 -2.91
C PHE A 335 5.76 -11.09 -3.74
N GLN A 336 5.84 -10.66 -5.00
CA GLN A 336 7.03 -10.88 -5.81
C GLN A 336 8.19 -10.10 -5.22
N HIS A 337 9.38 -10.56 -5.57
CA HIS A 337 10.62 -9.95 -5.21
C HIS A 337 10.83 -8.72 -6.10
N ALA A 338 10.53 -7.53 -5.58
CA ALA A 338 11.03 -6.28 -6.16
C ALA A 338 12.58 -6.14 -6.03
N ASN A 339 13.30 -7.27 -5.98
CA ASN A 339 14.75 -7.39 -5.88
C ASN A 339 15.40 -7.64 -7.25
N ASP A 340 14.68 -7.34 -8.34
CA ASP A 340 15.17 -7.37 -9.72
C ASP A 340 15.61 -8.76 -10.21
N SER A 341 15.12 -9.83 -9.56
CA SER A 341 15.51 -11.21 -9.88
C SER A 341 14.40 -12.08 -10.44
N GLY A 342 13.13 -11.65 -10.34
CA GLY A 342 11.99 -12.40 -10.86
C GLY A 342 11.93 -12.43 -12.38
N ASP A 343 11.40 -13.51 -12.94
CA ASP A 343 11.30 -13.68 -14.40
C ASP A 343 10.44 -12.58 -15.04
N GLY A 344 9.36 -12.17 -14.37
CA GLY A 344 8.52 -11.07 -14.84
C GLY A 344 9.22 -9.73 -14.91
N TYR A 345 10.04 -9.40 -13.91
CA TYR A 345 10.89 -8.21 -13.96
C TYR A 345 11.87 -8.26 -15.13
N ARG A 346 12.54 -9.41 -15.34
CA ARG A 346 13.59 -9.54 -16.37
C ARG A 346 13.02 -9.34 -17.78
N GLU A 347 11.91 -9.97 -18.10
CA GLU A 347 11.29 -9.79 -19.41
C GLU A 347 10.70 -8.38 -19.55
N ALA A 348 10.04 -7.85 -18.53
CA ALA A 348 9.57 -6.47 -18.54
C ALA A 348 10.71 -5.47 -18.78
N SER A 349 11.91 -5.72 -18.25
CA SER A 349 13.09 -4.87 -18.50
C SER A 349 13.63 -4.93 -19.93
N HIS A 350 13.34 -6.00 -20.67
CA HIS A 350 13.67 -6.09 -22.10
C HIS A 350 12.57 -5.51 -22.99
N VAL A 351 11.30 -5.69 -22.62
CA VAL A 351 10.13 -5.21 -23.38
C VAL A 351 9.97 -3.70 -23.22
N TYR A 352 10.11 -3.20 -21.99
CA TYR A 352 9.98 -1.78 -21.63
C TYR A 352 11.36 -1.21 -21.30
N ALA A 353 12.31 -1.22 -22.23
CA ALA A 353 13.71 -0.90 -21.96
C ALA A 353 13.95 0.49 -21.33
N ASP A 354 13.07 1.46 -21.57
CA ASP A 354 13.13 2.81 -20.99
C ASP A 354 12.38 2.94 -19.65
N GLY A 355 11.69 1.89 -19.22
CA GLY A 355 10.75 1.91 -18.10
C GLY A 355 9.44 2.67 -18.41
N PRO A 356 8.49 2.66 -17.47
CA PRO A 356 8.45 1.77 -16.31
C PRO A 356 8.28 0.33 -16.78
N TYR A 357 8.88 -0.61 -16.05
CA TYR A 357 8.74 -2.05 -16.35
C TYR A 357 7.37 -2.51 -15.84
N ARG A 358 6.60 -3.24 -16.66
CA ARG A 358 5.22 -3.66 -16.34
C ARG A 358 5.05 -5.16 -16.59
N TRP A 359 4.38 -5.86 -15.68
CA TRP A 359 4.02 -7.28 -15.85
C TRP A 359 2.90 -7.68 -14.89
N ASN A 360 2.33 -8.86 -15.10
CA ASN A 360 1.42 -9.49 -14.15
C ASN A 360 1.98 -10.80 -13.63
N GLU A 361 1.75 -11.05 -12.36
CA GLU A 361 1.92 -12.35 -11.73
C GLU A 361 0.56 -13.06 -11.68
N LEU A 362 0.49 -14.20 -12.33
CA LEU A 362 -0.70 -15.02 -12.50
C LEU A 362 -0.92 -15.85 -11.24
N THR A 363 -2.05 -15.58 -10.60
CA THR A 363 -2.42 -16.09 -9.28
C THR A 363 -3.32 -17.32 -9.41
N LEU A 364 -4.64 -17.16 -9.36
CA LEU A 364 -5.60 -18.27 -9.51
C LEU A 364 -5.53 -18.94 -10.88
N GLY A 365 -5.20 -18.20 -11.95
CA GLY A 365 -5.05 -18.79 -13.28
C GLY A 365 -4.96 -17.81 -14.43
N ALA A 366 -4.95 -18.39 -15.63
CA ALA A 366 -4.75 -17.75 -16.94
C ALA A 366 -6.04 -17.33 -17.66
N GLY A 367 -7.11 -17.06 -16.93
CA GLY A 367 -8.46 -16.93 -17.50
C GLY A 367 -9.25 -18.25 -17.49
N SER A 368 -8.65 -19.33 -16.99
CA SER A 368 -9.34 -20.57 -16.63
C SER A 368 -10.52 -20.33 -15.69
N GLU A 369 -11.53 -21.17 -15.73
CA GLU A 369 -12.76 -20.99 -14.96
C GLU A 369 -12.79 -21.78 -13.64
N ILE A 370 -13.37 -21.17 -12.61
CA ILE A 370 -13.78 -21.81 -11.36
C ILE A 370 -15.30 -21.62 -11.26
N ASP A 371 -16.06 -22.72 -11.22
CA ASP A 371 -17.52 -22.69 -11.14
C ASP A 371 -18.20 -21.77 -12.18
N GLY A 372 -17.62 -21.69 -13.38
CA GLY A 372 -18.10 -20.87 -14.50
C GLY A 372 -17.68 -19.39 -14.46
N VAL A 373 -16.81 -19.00 -13.52
CA VAL A 373 -16.23 -17.64 -13.44
C VAL A 373 -14.77 -17.68 -13.85
N SER A 374 -14.39 -16.86 -14.84
CA SER A 374 -13.01 -16.76 -15.32
C SER A 374 -12.10 -16.12 -14.26
N THR A 375 -10.87 -16.60 -14.11
CA THR A 375 -9.87 -15.94 -13.25
C THR A 375 -9.39 -14.57 -13.78
N PHE A 376 -9.83 -14.16 -14.97
CA PHE A 376 -9.66 -12.79 -15.50
C PHE A 376 -10.90 -11.91 -15.32
N ASP A 377 -11.90 -12.37 -14.58
CA ASP A 377 -13.06 -11.56 -14.24
C ASP A 377 -12.73 -10.63 -13.06
N PHE A 378 -12.40 -9.38 -13.36
CA PHE A 378 -12.03 -8.37 -12.36
C PHE A 378 -13.21 -7.90 -11.50
N GLU A 379 -14.45 -8.18 -11.90
CA GLU A 379 -15.65 -7.92 -11.11
C GLU A 379 -15.95 -9.05 -10.10
N TRP A 380 -15.21 -10.16 -10.13
CA TRP A 380 -15.44 -11.29 -9.22
C TRP A 380 -15.29 -10.90 -7.75
N GLN A 381 -14.30 -10.07 -7.43
CA GLN A 381 -14.12 -9.54 -6.07
C GLN A 381 -15.34 -8.72 -5.63
N ASP A 382 -15.90 -7.89 -6.53
CA ASP A 382 -17.08 -7.08 -6.23
C ASP A 382 -18.31 -7.94 -5.94
N ARG A 383 -18.49 -9.03 -6.70
CA ARG A 383 -19.58 -9.99 -6.46
C ARG A 383 -19.42 -10.70 -5.11
N ILE A 384 -18.21 -11.16 -4.77
CA ILE A 384 -17.92 -11.79 -3.46
C ILE A 384 -18.22 -10.81 -2.31
N VAL A 385 -17.81 -9.54 -2.46
CA VAL A 385 -18.08 -8.49 -1.45
C VAL A 385 -19.57 -8.20 -1.33
N ALA A 386 -20.29 -8.11 -2.46
CA ALA A 386 -21.73 -7.86 -2.46
C ALA A 386 -22.51 -9.00 -1.79
N GLU A 387 -22.15 -10.26 -2.06
CA GLU A 387 -22.74 -11.44 -1.42
C GLU A 387 -22.51 -11.45 0.09
N TYR A 388 -21.31 -11.09 0.55
CA TYR A 388 -20.99 -10.97 1.97
C TYR A 388 -21.93 -9.98 2.68
N TYR A 389 -22.06 -8.76 2.16
CA TYR A 389 -22.90 -7.74 2.77
C TYR A 389 -24.40 -8.06 2.68
N ALA A 390 -24.84 -8.72 1.61
CA ALA A 390 -26.22 -9.21 1.50
C ALA A 390 -26.52 -10.29 2.55
N GLY A 391 -25.57 -11.18 2.82
CA GLY A 391 -25.67 -12.20 3.86
C GLY A 391 -25.72 -11.60 5.27
N SER A 392 -24.82 -10.67 5.59
CA SER A 392 -24.79 -10.00 6.90
C SER A 392 -26.08 -9.22 7.19
N ALA A 393 -26.65 -8.55 6.19
CA ALA A 393 -27.92 -7.83 6.35
C ALA A 393 -29.10 -8.76 6.68
N LEU A 394 -29.09 -10.00 6.20
CA LEU A 394 -30.11 -11.00 6.54
C LEU A 394 -29.93 -11.54 7.95
N GLU A 395 -28.69 -11.72 8.42
CA GLU A 395 -28.39 -12.14 9.80
C GLU A 395 -28.78 -11.07 10.84
N GLU A 396 -28.55 -9.79 10.55
CA GLU A 396 -28.95 -8.68 11.44
C GLU A 396 -30.48 -8.49 11.53
N ALA A 397 -31.22 -8.94 10.52
CA ALA A 397 -32.68 -8.81 10.47
C ALA A 397 -33.44 -10.01 11.08
N ALA A 398 -32.76 -11.13 11.35
CA ALA A 398 -33.30 -12.36 11.92
C ALA A 398 -33.17 -12.39 13.45
#